data_AF-A0A1I7YJ32-F1
#
_entry.id   AF-A0A1I7YJ32-F1
#
_cell.length_a   1.000
_cell.length_b   1.000
_cell.length_c   1.000
_cell.angle_alpha   90.00
_cell.angle_beta   90.00
_cell.angle_gamma   90.00
#
_symmetry.space_group_name_H-M   'P 1'
#
loop_
_entity.id
_entity.type
_entity.pdbx_description
1 polymer ?
#
loop_
_entity_poly.entity_id
_entity_poly.type
_entity_poly.pdbx_seq_one_letter_code
_entity_poly.pdbx_strand_id
1 'polypeptide(L)'
;MGALYLQLTTWLLYSIGCYVLATTAEIERHLEMGKQFLSKGQFADALTHYHAAIELDPTNYQTYYRRATVLLATGKSKAALPDLDKVVELKPDFTAALVQRGSVFLKLGELTKANADFWAAAKADPNDSQIDEKLRQVKLAEDYRNSAEEYVKANDCESAEQLLTKSIEFAQWDASLYRKRAKCYEQMGEIQKAINDIRTVTKLVPDSKQALFHMSELHYGLGDVESSLSQVRECLKLDPDDKQCFPHYKKVKKLAKMRGSLVEFAAKEKWMECLEKAQQILKFETKNDAVQLEVFRYSCKCNTNLGHLSEAIFECTEVLNKIDENDLEALIDRAEAYILNEQFEDAVRDYEKAVNSHEESRKAKEGLNKAQRLLKQSKKRDYYKILGVKRNANKREIMKAYRKLAQKWHPDNYSDDAEKKKAEDKFISIAAAKEVLTDPEKREKFDRGEDPLDPEAQQGGGHPFRGHPFHGFNPFGGDDGFSFKFNFG
;
A
#
# COMPACT_ATOMS: atom_id res chain seq x y z
N MET A 1 -53.35 72.37 -30.53
CA MET A 1 -52.74 71.03 -30.41
C MET A 1 -51.26 71.04 -29.96
N GLY A 2 -50.47 72.11 -30.16
CA GLY A 2 -49.04 72.10 -29.77
C GLY A 2 -48.72 72.14 -28.26
N ALA A 3 -49.55 72.77 -27.42
CA ALA A 3 -49.25 72.96 -25.99
C ALA A 3 -49.38 71.67 -25.14
N LEU A 4 -50.37 70.83 -25.44
CA LEU A 4 -50.57 69.53 -24.76
C LEU A 4 -49.46 68.53 -25.11
N TYR A 5 -48.94 68.59 -26.34
CA TYR A 5 -47.84 67.73 -26.78
C TYR A 5 -46.51 68.08 -26.08
N LEU A 6 -46.25 69.38 -25.85
CA LEU A 6 -45.08 69.85 -25.11
C LEU A 6 -45.14 69.47 -23.61
N GLN A 7 -46.33 69.49 -23.00
CA GLN A 7 -46.51 69.09 -21.59
C GLN A 7 -46.38 67.57 -21.38
N LEU A 8 -46.87 66.76 -22.32
CA LEU A 8 -46.71 65.29 -22.27
C LEU A 8 -45.26 64.86 -22.47
N THR A 9 -44.51 65.49 -23.39
CA THR A 9 -43.09 65.16 -23.60
C THR A 9 -42.21 65.62 -22.44
N THR A 10 -42.51 66.76 -21.83
CA THR A 10 -41.80 67.22 -20.62
C THR A 10 -42.09 66.35 -19.40
N TRP A 11 -43.33 65.87 -19.21
CA TRP A 11 -43.64 64.88 -18.16
C TRP A 11 -43.00 63.52 -18.42
N LEU A 12 -42.96 63.04 -19.66
CA LEU A 12 -42.28 61.79 -20.01
C LEU A 12 -40.77 61.91 -19.79
N LEU A 13 -40.15 63.01 -20.21
CA LEU A 13 -38.72 63.26 -19.99
C LEU A 13 -38.39 63.44 -18.50
N TYR A 14 -39.27 64.08 -17.71
CA TYR A 14 -39.10 64.21 -16.27
C TYR A 14 -39.31 62.88 -15.54
N SER A 15 -40.31 62.09 -15.95
CA SER A 15 -40.57 60.75 -15.41
C SER A 15 -39.44 59.77 -15.75
N ILE A 16 -38.92 59.79 -16.98
CA ILE A 16 -37.75 59.02 -17.38
C ILE A 16 -36.52 59.51 -16.62
N GLY A 17 -36.32 60.82 -16.49
CA GLY A 17 -35.23 61.41 -15.71
C GLY A 17 -35.25 61.01 -14.24
N CYS A 18 -36.41 61.07 -13.58
CA CYS A 18 -36.58 60.62 -12.19
C CYS A 18 -36.37 59.11 -12.01
N TYR A 19 -36.83 58.29 -12.96
CA TYR A 19 -36.64 56.85 -12.93
C TYR A 19 -35.15 56.48 -13.10
N VAL A 20 -34.47 57.10 -14.08
CA VAL A 20 -33.03 56.92 -14.30
C VAL A 20 -32.23 57.36 -13.06
N LEU A 21 -32.54 58.51 -12.47
CA LEU A 21 -31.88 58.99 -11.25
C LEU A 21 -32.08 58.05 -10.04
N ALA A 22 -33.29 57.52 -9.86
CA ALA A 22 -33.58 56.56 -8.79
C ALA A 22 -32.79 55.25 -8.98
N THR A 23 -32.72 54.73 -10.21
CA THR A 23 -31.93 53.52 -10.51
C THR A 23 -30.43 53.73 -10.32
N THR A 24 -29.88 54.91 -10.67
CA THR A 24 -28.46 55.21 -10.46
C THR A 24 -28.08 55.27 -8.98
N ALA A 25 -28.92 55.87 -8.13
CA ALA A 25 -28.69 55.92 -6.70
C ALA A 25 -28.75 54.52 -6.05
N GLU A 26 -29.64 53.66 -6.56
CA GLU A 26 -29.76 52.27 -6.09
C GLU A 26 -28.54 51.43 -6.48
N ILE A 27 -28.02 51.57 -7.70
CA ILE A 27 -26.78 50.93 -8.14
C ILE A 27 -25.60 51.35 -7.26
N GLU A 28 -25.41 52.65 -7.02
CA GLU A 28 -24.34 53.17 -6.16
C GLU A 28 -24.45 52.63 -4.73
N ARG A 29 -25.67 52.53 -4.19
CA ARG A 29 -25.91 51.92 -2.87
C ARG A 29 -25.46 50.48 -2.84
N HIS A 30 -25.81 49.67 -3.84
CA HIS A 30 -25.38 48.28 -3.91
C HIS A 30 -23.85 48.15 -4.04
N LEU A 31 -23.21 49.02 -4.83
CA LEU A 31 -21.74 49.04 -4.96
C LEU A 31 -21.05 49.39 -3.64
N GLU A 32 -21.53 50.39 -2.91
CA GLU A 32 -20.95 50.80 -1.63
C GLU A 32 -21.17 49.73 -0.55
N MET A 33 -22.36 49.14 -0.48
CA MET A 33 -22.63 48.01 0.43
C MET A 33 -21.72 46.82 0.11
N GLY A 34 -21.58 46.45 -1.17
CA GLY A 34 -20.68 45.39 -1.61
C GLY A 34 -19.22 45.64 -1.19
N LYS A 35 -18.76 46.88 -1.29
CA LYS A 35 -17.42 47.31 -0.86
C LYS A 35 -17.25 47.24 0.66
N GLN A 36 -18.26 47.65 1.44
CA GLN A 36 -18.24 47.58 2.90
C GLN A 36 -18.26 46.13 3.42
N PHE A 37 -19.05 45.26 2.81
CA PHE A 37 -19.04 43.85 3.16
C PHE A 37 -17.71 43.19 2.80
N LEU A 38 -17.13 43.55 1.65
CA LEU A 38 -15.81 43.06 1.25
C LEU A 38 -14.72 43.48 2.25
N SER A 39 -14.70 44.74 2.72
CA SER A 39 -13.71 45.20 3.71
C SER A 39 -13.85 44.53 5.08
N LYS A 40 -15.05 44.02 5.40
CA LYS A 40 -15.33 43.22 6.60
C LYS A 40 -15.05 41.72 6.43
N GLY A 41 -14.62 41.27 5.24
CA GLY A 41 -14.44 39.86 4.93
C GLY A 41 -15.75 39.07 4.76
N GLN A 42 -16.89 39.76 4.68
CA GLN A 42 -18.21 39.16 4.46
C GLN A 42 -18.44 38.93 2.96
N PHE A 43 -17.73 37.93 2.40
CA PHE A 43 -17.69 37.72 0.96
C PHE A 43 -19.05 37.31 0.35
N ALA A 44 -19.87 36.53 1.07
CA ALA A 44 -21.18 36.11 0.57
C ALA A 44 -22.14 37.31 0.40
N ASP A 45 -22.20 38.19 1.40
CA ASP A 45 -23.01 39.41 1.35
C ASP A 45 -22.53 40.36 0.26
N ALA A 46 -21.20 40.51 0.12
CA ALA A 46 -20.61 41.30 -0.96
C ALA A 46 -21.01 40.78 -2.35
N LEU A 47 -21.00 39.45 -2.56
CA LEU A 47 -21.45 38.84 -3.83
C LEU A 47 -22.92 39.12 -4.12
N THR A 48 -23.79 39.06 -3.10
CA THR A 48 -25.22 39.39 -3.24
C THR A 48 -25.41 40.83 -3.72
N HIS A 49 -24.71 41.78 -3.10
CA HIS A 49 -24.81 43.19 -3.48
C HIS A 49 -24.23 43.47 -4.87
N TYR A 50 -23.11 42.85 -5.24
CA TYR A 50 -22.56 42.97 -6.59
C TYR A 50 -23.44 42.28 -7.64
N HIS A 51 -24.15 41.20 -7.30
CA HIS A 51 -25.12 40.57 -8.18
C HIS A 51 -26.30 41.50 -8.47
N ALA A 52 -26.92 42.07 -7.44
CA ALA A 52 -27.99 43.06 -7.60
C ALA A 52 -27.54 44.28 -8.41
N ALA A 53 -26.32 44.79 -8.18
CA ALA A 53 -25.77 45.89 -8.97
C ALA A 53 -25.60 45.53 -10.47
N ILE A 54 -25.29 44.28 -10.79
CA ILE A 54 -25.19 43.80 -12.19
C ILE A 54 -26.57 43.68 -12.84
N GLU A 55 -27.60 43.25 -12.10
CA GLU A 55 -28.97 43.19 -12.62
C GLU A 55 -29.51 44.59 -12.97
N LEU A 56 -29.13 45.61 -12.18
CA LEU A 56 -29.53 46.99 -12.40
C LEU A 56 -28.73 47.69 -13.49
N ASP A 57 -27.44 47.37 -13.66
CA ASP A 57 -26.58 47.87 -14.73
C ASP A 57 -25.67 46.77 -15.32
N PRO A 58 -26.13 46.07 -16.37
CA PRO A 58 -25.37 45.00 -17.01
C PRO A 58 -24.25 45.51 -17.94
N THR A 59 -24.07 46.83 -18.07
CA THR A 59 -23.05 47.44 -18.94
C THR A 59 -21.83 47.94 -18.17
N ASN A 60 -21.89 47.97 -16.84
CA ASN A 60 -20.79 48.43 -16.01
C ASN A 60 -19.75 47.32 -15.76
N TYR A 61 -18.67 47.36 -16.53
CA TYR A 61 -17.55 46.44 -16.39
C TYR A 61 -16.93 46.43 -14.98
N GLN A 62 -16.95 47.55 -14.24
CA GLN A 62 -16.34 47.61 -12.91
C GLN A 62 -17.08 46.72 -11.91
N THR A 63 -18.40 46.60 -12.04
CA THR A 63 -19.21 45.75 -11.15
C THR A 63 -18.90 44.28 -11.37
N TYR A 64 -18.80 43.84 -12.64
CA TYR A 64 -18.34 42.49 -12.99
C TYR A 64 -16.93 42.22 -12.44
N TYR A 65 -15.99 43.17 -12.61
CA TYR A 65 -14.64 43.00 -12.09
C TYR A 65 -14.60 42.89 -10.55
N ARG A 66 -15.38 43.71 -9.84
CA ARG A 66 -15.52 43.62 -8.38
C ARG A 66 -16.09 42.27 -7.96
N ARG A 67 -17.12 41.76 -8.62
CA ARG A 67 -17.66 40.42 -8.33
C ARG A 67 -16.63 39.32 -8.61
N ALA A 68 -15.93 39.38 -9.74
CA ALA A 68 -14.87 38.44 -10.11
C ALA A 68 -13.75 38.40 -9.06
N THR A 69 -13.27 39.57 -8.60
CA THR A 69 -12.23 39.65 -7.57
C THR A 69 -12.66 39.04 -6.23
N VAL A 70 -13.92 39.20 -5.82
CA VAL A 70 -14.46 38.49 -4.64
C VAL A 70 -14.52 36.98 -4.86
N LEU A 71 -14.92 36.53 -6.05
CA LEU A 71 -14.91 35.11 -6.40
C LEU A 71 -13.50 34.53 -6.38
N LEU A 72 -12.49 35.26 -6.87
CA LEU A 72 -11.09 34.86 -6.82
C LEU A 72 -10.55 34.80 -5.38
N ALA A 73 -10.86 35.80 -4.56
CA ALA A 73 -10.45 35.84 -3.15
C ALA A 73 -11.07 34.70 -2.31
N THR A 74 -12.24 34.21 -2.71
CA THR A 74 -12.92 33.07 -2.09
C THR A 74 -12.54 31.71 -2.70
N GLY A 75 -11.54 31.67 -3.59
CA GLY A 75 -11.07 30.45 -4.25
C GLY A 75 -11.98 29.90 -5.34
N LYS A 76 -13.06 30.61 -5.70
CA LYS A 76 -14.03 30.22 -6.73
C LYS A 76 -13.57 30.66 -8.14
N SER A 77 -12.33 30.36 -8.50
CA SER A 77 -11.70 30.91 -9.71
C SER A 77 -12.40 30.54 -11.02
N LYS A 78 -12.93 29.31 -11.15
CA LYS A 78 -13.71 28.91 -12.34
C LYS A 78 -15.02 29.71 -12.47
N ALA A 79 -15.65 30.06 -11.34
CA ALA A 79 -16.87 30.87 -11.33
C ALA A 79 -16.61 32.35 -11.63
N ALA A 80 -15.36 32.82 -11.47
CA ALA A 80 -14.96 34.19 -11.81
C ALA A 80 -14.77 34.40 -13.32
N LEU A 81 -14.53 33.34 -14.09
CA LEU A 81 -14.25 33.44 -15.54
C LEU A 81 -15.35 34.16 -16.33
N PRO A 82 -16.65 33.85 -16.17
CA PRO A 82 -17.71 34.56 -16.92
C PRO A 82 -17.73 36.07 -16.65
N ASP A 83 -17.44 36.47 -15.41
CA ASP A 83 -17.38 37.90 -15.05
C ASP A 83 -16.16 38.56 -15.69
N LEU A 84 -15.00 37.91 -15.65
CA LEU A 84 -13.78 38.42 -16.30
C LEU A 84 -13.93 38.47 -17.82
N ASP A 85 -14.59 37.49 -18.43
CA ASP A 85 -14.95 37.48 -19.84
C ASP A 85 -15.81 38.69 -20.19
N LYS A 86 -16.83 38.98 -19.37
CA LYS A 86 -17.69 40.15 -19.57
C LYS A 86 -16.93 41.47 -19.41
N VAL A 87 -15.98 41.53 -18.47
CA VAL A 87 -15.11 42.71 -18.32
C VAL A 87 -14.28 42.95 -19.56
N VAL A 88 -13.65 41.91 -20.11
CA VAL A 88 -12.81 42.04 -21.33
C VAL A 88 -13.66 42.34 -22.57
N GLU A 89 -14.89 41.84 -22.63
CA GLU A 89 -15.86 42.19 -23.69
C GLU A 89 -16.23 43.69 -23.64
N LEU A 90 -16.56 44.20 -22.45
CA LEU A 90 -16.97 45.60 -22.25
C LEU A 90 -15.79 46.58 -22.30
N LYS A 91 -14.62 46.15 -21.84
CA LYS A 91 -13.40 46.95 -21.77
C LYS A 91 -12.16 46.10 -22.09
N PRO A 92 -11.80 45.96 -23.38
CA PRO A 92 -10.71 45.09 -23.83
C PRO A 92 -9.30 45.52 -23.39
N ASP A 93 -9.10 46.79 -23.06
CA ASP A 93 -7.82 47.36 -22.64
C ASP A 93 -7.60 47.32 -21.11
N PHE A 94 -8.53 46.72 -20.36
CA PHE A 94 -8.45 46.68 -18.91
C PHE A 94 -7.45 45.61 -18.42
N THR A 95 -6.20 46.04 -18.27
CA THR A 95 -5.03 45.22 -17.92
C THR A 95 -5.26 44.31 -16.71
N ALA A 96 -5.89 44.84 -15.66
CA ALA A 96 -6.11 44.07 -14.43
C ALA A 96 -7.03 42.86 -14.64
N ALA A 97 -8.09 42.97 -15.44
CA ALA A 97 -8.94 41.82 -15.74
C ALA A 97 -8.23 40.82 -16.66
N LEU A 98 -7.47 41.30 -17.66
CA LEU A 98 -6.65 40.43 -18.52
C LEU A 98 -5.65 39.61 -17.70
N VAL A 99 -4.91 40.23 -16.78
CA VAL A 99 -3.94 39.54 -15.93
C VAL A 99 -4.61 38.52 -15.00
N GLN A 100 -5.76 38.87 -14.39
CA GLN A 100 -6.51 37.95 -13.53
C GLN A 100 -7.06 36.78 -14.33
N ARG A 101 -7.66 37.03 -15.50
CA ARG A 101 -8.22 35.98 -16.36
C ARG A 101 -7.14 35.07 -16.92
N GLY A 102 -6.04 35.64 -17.42
CA GLY A 102 -4.88 34.89 -17.87
C GLY A 102 -4.28 34.01 -16.77
N SER A 103 -4.24 34.50 -15.52
CA SER A 103 -3.77 33.71 -14.38
C SER A 103 -4.70 32.54 -14.04
N VAL A 104 -6.02 32.71 -14.18
CA VAL A 104 -6.97 31.61 -14.02
C VAL A 104 -6.81 30.60 -15.16
N PHE A 105 -6.65 31.05 -16.40
CA PHE A 105 -6.39 30.16 -17.54
C PHE A 105 -5.08 29.38 -17.38
N LEU A 106 -4.00 30.01 -16.90
CA LEU A 106 -2.74 29.32 -16.63
C LEU A 106 -2.93 28.19 -15.62
N LYS A 107 -3.61 28.46 -14.49
CA LYS A 107 -3.91 27.43 -13.48
C LYS A 107 -4.74 26.29 -14.03
N LEU A 108 -5.65 26.56 -14.97
CA LEU A 108 -6.46 25.55 -15.65
C LEU A 108 -5.71 24.77 -16.74
N GLY A 109 -4.48 25.16 -17.09
CA GLY A 109 -3.72 24.56 -18.20
C GLY A 109 -4.13 25.09 -19.59
N GLU A 110 -4.97 26.11 -19.65
CA GLU A 110 -5.42 26.78 -20.88
C GLU A 110 -4.32 27.77 -21.37
N LEU A 111 -3.12 27.25 -21.60
CA LEU A 111 -1.89 28.03 -21.82
C LEU A 111 -2.00 29.01 -22.99
N THR A 112 -2.71 28.63 -24.07
CA THR A 112 -2.92 29.50 -25.23
C THR A 112 -3.77 30.72 -24.91
N LYS A 113 -4.86 30.54 -24.14
CA LYS A 113 -5.72 31.64 -23.68
C LYS A 113 -4.99 32.52 -22.65
N ALA A 114 -4.25 31.89 -21.73
CA ALA A 114 -3.42 32.61 -20.77
C ALA A 114 -2.40 33.51 -21.46
N ASN A 115 -1.67 32.96 -22.45
CA ASN A 115 -0.70 33.70 -23.24
C ASN A 115 -1.35 34.88 -23.98
N ALA A 116 -2.50 34.66 -24.61
CA ALA A 116 -3.23 35.72 -25.33
C ALA A 116 -3.63 36.88 -24.41
N ASP A 117 -4.14 36.58 -23.21
CA ASP A 117 -4.52 37.59 -22.23
C ASP A 117 -3.31 38.37 -21.70
N PHE A 118 -2.21 37.68 -21.36
CA PHE A 118 -1.00 38.37 -20.91
C PHE A 118 -0.35 39.20 -22.01
N TRP A 119 -0.40 38.77 -23.27
CA TRP A 119 0.05 39.59 -24.40
C TRP A 119 -0.82 40.81 -24.62
N ALA A 120 -2.15 40.68 -24.51
CA ALA A 120 -3.05 41.82 -24.58
C ALA A 120 -2.78 42.81 -23.44
N ALA A 121 -2.51 42.29 -22.24
CA ALA A 121 -2.14 43.10 -21.08
C ALA A 121 -0.81 43.83 -21.29
N ALA A 122 0.23 43.16 -21.79
CA ALA A 122 1.53 43.76 -22.09
C ALA A 122 1.43 44.84 -23.18
N LYS A 123 0.52 44.68 -24.14
CA LYS A 123 0.24 45.71 -25.15
C LYS A 123 -0.41 46.95 -24.54
N ALA A 124 -1.27 46.78 -23.55
CA ALA A 124 -1.94 47.88 -22.85
C ALA A 124 -1.03 48.59 -21.84
N ASP A 125 -0.13 47.85 -21.17
CA ASP A 125 0.87 48.38 -20.25
C ASP A 125 2.27 47.77 -20.50
N PRO A 126 3.07 48.34 -21.42
CA PRO A 126 4.34 47.74 -21.86
C PRO A 126 5.48 47.76 -20.84
N ASN A 127 5.33 48.46 -19.71
CA ASN A 127 6.39 48.62 -18.72
C ASN A 127 6.13 47.84 -17.42
N ASP A 128 5.05 47.05 -17.36
CA ASP A 128 4.73 46.22 -16.20
C ASP A 128 5.53 44.90 -16.22
N SER A 129 6.59 44.86 -15.43
CA SER A 129 7.47 43.69 -15.29
C SER A 129 6.76 42.45 -14.74
N GLN A 130 5.61 42.60 -14.06
CA GLN A 130 4.82 41.47 -13.59
C GLN A 130 4.15 40.73 -14.76
N ILE A 131 3.75 41.45 -15.81
CA ILE A 131 3.16 40.84 -17.01
C ILE A 131 4.22 40.03 -17.76
N ASP A 132 5.43 40.57 -17.88
CA ASP A 132 6.57 39.85 -18.47
C ASP A 132 6.88 38.55 -17.72
N GLU A 133 6.83 38.59 -16.38
CA GLU A 133 6.99 37.38 -15.57
C GLU A 133 5.88 36.36 -15.86
N LYS A 134 4.63 36.79 -15.99
CA LYS A 134 3.51 35.91 -16.34
C LYS A 134 3.68 35.26 -17.72
N LEU A 135 4.15 36.00 -18.72
CA LEU A 135 4.47 35.45 -20.04
C LEU A 135 5.58 34.38 -19.96
N ARG A 136 6.63 34.62 -19.17
CA ARG A 136 7.68 33.62 -18.93
C ARG A 136 7.14 32.37 -18.23
N GLN A 137 6.26 32.53 -17.23
CA GLN A 137 5.61 31.40 -16.55
C GLN A 137 4.80 30.54 -17.53
N VAL A 138 4.01 31.17 -18.42
CA VAL A 138 3.26 30.43 -19.45
C VAL A 138 4.21 29.68 -20.39
N LYS A 139 5.30 30.33 -20.81
CA LYS A 139 6.28 29.70 -21.71
C LYS A 139 6.95 28.48 -21.07
N LEU A 140 7.40 28.60 -19.82
CA LEU A 140 7.97 27.48 -19.06
C LEU A 140 6.97 26.34 -18.88
N ALA A 141 5.72 26.66 -18.53
CA ALA A 141 4.67 25.65 -18.38
C ALA A 141 4.42 24.90 -19.70
N GLU A 142 4.42 25.61 -20.83
CA GLU A 142 4.27 25.03 -22.16
C GLU A 142 5.46 24.15 -22.55
N ASP A 143 6.69 24.63 -22.33
CA ASP A 143 7.91 23.89 -22.65
C ASP A 143 7.99 22.60 -21.82
N TYR A 144 7.74 22.65 -20.51
CA TYR A 144 7.68 21.45 -19.67
C TYR A 144 6.59 20.49 -20.12
N ARG A 145 5.39 20.99 -20.48
CA ARG A 145 4.29 20.14 -20.93
C ARG A 145 4.63 19.43 -22.25
N ASN A 146 5.23 20.15 -23.20
CA ASN A 146 5.57 19.60 -24.51
C ASN A 146 6.70 18.58 -24.41
N SER A 147 7.78 18.90 -23.69
CA SER A 147 8.87 17.95 -23.44
C SER A 147 8.39 16.72 -22.67
N ALA A 148 7.55 16.89 -21.64
CA ALA A 148 6.95 15.76 -20.94
C ALA A 148 6.18 14.84 -21.90
N GLU A 149 5.44 15.40 -22.85
CA GLU A 149 4.68 14.61 -23.81
C GLU A 149 5.57 13.82 -24.78
N GLU A 150 6.74 14.35 -25.15
CA GLU A 150 7.73 13.62 -25.94
C GLU A 150 8.29 12.41 -25.15
N TYR A 151 8.62 12.60 -23.87
CA TYR A 151 9.08 11.50 -23.01
C TYR A 151 7.99 10.45 -22.76
N VAL A 152 6.73 10.86 -22.57
CA VAL A 152 5.59 9.93 -22.49
C VAL A 152 5.46 9.10 -23.77
N LYS A 153 5.64 9.71 -24.95
CA LYS A 153 5.61 9.00 -26.25
C LYS A 153 6.79 8.04 -26.41
N ALA A 154 7.96 8.42 -25.89
CA ALA A 154 9.15 7.57 -25.85
C ALA A 154 9.09 6.49 -24.75
N ASN A 155 8.04 6.46 -23.93
CA ASN A 155 7.88 5.55 -22.79
C ASN A 155 8.98 5.71 -21.72
N ASP A 156 9.61 6.88 -21.66
CA ASP A 156 10.53 7.30 -20.59
C ASP A 156 9.72 8.02 -19.51
N CYS A 157 9.18 7.23 -18.59
CA CYS A 157 8.29 7.73 -17.55
C CYS A 157 9.00 8.47 -16.42
N GLU A 158 10.28 8.20 -16.18
CA GLU A 158 11.06 8.89 -15.16
C GLU A 158 11.27 10.37 -15.54
N SER A 159 11.72 10.61 -16.77
CA SER A 159 11.90 11.98 -17.28
C SER A 159 10.56 12.72 -17.42
N ALA A 160 9.53 12.02 -17.91
CA ALA A 160 8.19 12.58 -18.03
C ALA A 160 7.61 13.03 -16.68
N GLU A 161 7.75 12.21 -15.64
CA GLU A 161 7.24 12.50 -14.30
C GLU A 161 7.80 13.81 -13.75
N GLN A 162 9.11 14.02 -13.86
CA GLN A 162 9.78 15.22 -13.36
C GLN A 162 9.27 16.49 -14.06
N LEU A 163 9.09 16.42 -15.38
CA LEU A 163 8.62 17.55 -16.18
C LEU A 163 7.12 17.82 -15.97
N LEU A 164 6.31 16.77 -15.82
CA LEU A 164 4.89 16.91 -15.46
C LEU A 164 4.75 17.57 -14.09
N THR A 165 5.57 17.17 -13.12
CA THR A 165 5.60 17.79 -11.78
C THR A 165 5.91 19.29 -11.86
N LYS A 166 6.92 19.70 -12.64
CA LYS A 166 7.21 21.13 -12.87
C LYS A 166 6.09 21.87 -13.61
N SER A 167 5.44 21.23 -14.58
CA SER A 167 4.30 21.83 -15.30
C SER A 167 3.09 22.04 -14.37
N ILE A 168 2.84 21.10 -13.45
CA ILE A 168 1.76 21.15 -12.46
C ILE A 168 1.94 22.32 -11.47
N GLU A 169 3.17 22.74 -11.17
CA GLU A 169 3.42 23.92 -10.31
C GLU A 169 2.75 25.19 -10.87
N PHE A 170 2.64 25.30 -12.20
CA PHE A 170 1.96 26.41 -12.87
C PHE A 170 0.48 26.11 -13.14
N ALA A 171 0.18 24.89 -13.59
CA ALA A 171 -1.14 24.45 -14.06
C ALA A 171 -1.81 23.45 -13.09
N GLN A 172 -1.91 23.84 -11.81
CA GLN A 172 -2.41 23.00 -10.71
C GLN A 172 -3.84 22.46 -10.86
N TRP A 173 -4.65 23.00 -11.77
CA TRP A 173 -6.02 22.56 -12.05
C TRP A 173 -6.17 21.87 -13.42
N ASP A 174 -5.07 21.64 -14.13
CA ASP A 174 -5.07 20.85 -15.35
C ASP A 174 -5.10 19.36 -15.03
N ALA A 175 -6.31 18.80 -15.03
CA ALA A 175 -6.54 17.36 -14.82
C ALA A 175 -5.78 16.47 -15.82
N SER A 176 -5.43 16.96 -17.01
CA SER A 176 -4.72 16.17 -18.02
C SER A 176 -3.28 15.84 -17.60
N LEU A 177 -2.61 16.76 -16.88
CA LEU A 177 -1.25 16.54 -16.39
C LEU A 177 -1.21 15.42 -15.35
N TYR A 178 -2.14 15.43 -14.40
CA TYR A 178 -2.28 14.37 -13.41
C TYR A 178 -2.60 13.02 -14.05
N ARG A 179 -3.47 12.97 -15.08
CA ARG A 179 -3.74 11.72 -15.81
C ARG A 179 -2.49 11.18 -16.51
N LYS A 180 -1.71 12.05 -17.16
CA LYS A 180 -0.46 11.67 -17.82
C LYS A 180 0.55 11.14 -16.79
N ARG A 181 0.70 11.82 -15.65
CA ARG A 181 1.64 11.44 -14.59
C ARG A 181 1.22 10.16 -13.86
N ALA A 182 -0.08 9.97 -13.62
CA ALA A 182 -0.63 8.71 -13.11
C ALA A 182 -0.26 7.52 -14.00
N LYS A 183 -0.41 7.68 -15.33
CA LYS A 183 0.00 6.66 -16.29
C LYS A 183 1.50 6.35 -16.22
N CYS A 184 2.34 7.37 -16.02
CA CYS A 184 3.77 7.16 -15.79
C CYS A 184 4.04 6.37 -14.51
N TYR A 185 3.37 6.71 -13.41
CA TYR A 185 3.47 5.96 -12.15
C TYR A 185 3.01 4.51 -12.31
N GLU A 186 1.95 4.24 -13.07
CA GLU A 186 1.50 2.88 -13.37
C GLU A 186 2.58 2.07 -14.09
N GLN A 187 3.23 2.65 -15.09
CA GLN A 187 4.31 1.98 -15.83
C GLN A 187 5.55 1.72 -14.97
N MET A 188 5.82 2.59 -13.99
CA MET A 188 6.91 2.42 -13.02
C MET A 188 6.55 1.48 -11.86
N GLY A 189 5.32 0.96 -11.79
CA GLY A 189 4.84 0.12 -10.68
C GLY A 189 4.50 0.91 -9.41
N GLU A 190 4.50 2.23 -9.46
CA GLU A 190 4.25 3.16 -8.37
C GLU A 190 2.74 3.43 -8.18
N ILE A 191 1.96 2.35 -8.05
CA ILE A 191 0.49 2.38 -8.14
C ILE A 191 -0.16 3.31 -7.12
N GLN A 192 0.40 3.41 -5.90
CA GLN A 192 -0.14 4.29 -4.86
C GLN A 192 -0.04 5.77 -5.25
N LYS A 193 1.04 6.17 -5.96
CA LYS A 193 1.20 7.54 -6.50
C LYS A 193 0.19 7.78 -7.63
N ALA A 194 -0.03 6.79 -8.50
CA ALA A 194 -1.06 6.86 -9.53
C ALA A 194 -2.47 7.08 -8.94
N ILE A 195 -2.84 6.33 -7.90
CA ILE A 195 -4.12 6.50 -7.20
C ILE A 195 -4.28 7.92 -6.65
N ASN A 196 -3.22 8.51 -6.11
CA ASN A 196 -3.26 9.88 -5.58
C ASN A 196 -3.50 10.93 -6.69
N ASP A 197 -2.87 10.76 -7.85
CA ASP A 197 -3.09 11.62 -9.01
C ASP A 197 -4.51 11.46 -9.57
N ILE A 198 -5.00 10.22 -9.74
CA ILE A 198 -6.37 10.00 -10.19
C ILE A 198 -7.40 10.52 -9.18
N ARG A 199 -7.14 10.40 -7.87
CA ARG A 199 -7.98 11.05 -6.84
C ARG A 199 -8.02 12.56 -7.05
N THR A 200 -6.90 13.20 -7.37
CA THR A 200 -6.86 14.63 -7.70
C THR A 200 -7.69 14.93 -8.95
N VAL A 201 -7.60 14.08 -9.99
CA VAL A 201 -8.44 14.19 -11.19
C VAL A 201 -9.93 14.13 -10.85
N THR A 202 -10.37 13.22 -9.97
CA THR A 202 -11.79 13.15 -9.56
C THR A 202 -12.26 14.38 -8.79
N LYS A 203 -11.37 15.10 -8.11
CA LYS A 203 -11.70 16.38 -7.45
C LYS A 203 -11.81 17.52 -8.47
N LEU A 204 -10.92 17.53 -9.47
CA LEU A 204 -10.90 18.55 -10.53
C LEU A 204 -12.04 18.35 -11.54
N VAL A 205 -12.42 17.10 -11.79
CA VAL A 205 -13.48 16.70 -12.74
C VAL A 205 -14.41 15.67 -12.07
N PRO A 206 -15.35 16.13 -11.21
CA PRO A 206 -16.21 15.26 -10.40
C PRO A 206 -17.16 14.35 -11.19
N ASP A 207 -17.49 14.73 -12.41
CA ASP A 207 -18.35 14.00 -13.35
C ASP A 207 -17.55 13.08 -14.29
N SER A 208 -16.26 12.86 -14.02
CA SER A 208 -15.42 11.99 -14.85
C SER A 208 -15.61 10.51 -14.51
N LYS A 209 -16.54 9.86 -15.22
CA LYS A 209 -16.71 8.39 -15.19
C LYS A 209 -15.40 7.64 -15.42
N GLN A 210 -14.62 8.10 -16.41
CA GLN A 210 -13.34 7.50 -16.76
C GLN A 210 -12.34 7.53 -15.60
N ALA A 211 -12.26 8.64 -14.84
CA ALA A 211 -11.36 8.74 -13.69
C ALA A 211 -11.80 7.82 -12.53
N LEU A 212 -13.11 7.73 -12.27
CA LEU A 212 -13.66 6.82 -11.26
C LEU A 212 -13.43 5.35 -11.63
N PHE A 213 -13.63 5.01 -12.91
CA PHE A 213 -13.36 3.68 -13.43
C PHE A 213 -11.88 3.32 -13.30
N HIS A 214 -10.98 4.21 -13.75
CA HIS A 214 -9.54 3.99 -13.67
C HIS A 214 -9.08 3.84 -12.21
N MET A 215 -9.58 4.66 -11.29
CA MET A 215 -9.28 4.51 -9.86
C MET A 215 -9.75 3.16 -9.31
N SER A 216 -10.93 2.71 -9.73
CA SER A 216 -11.44 1.37 -9.41
C SER A 216 -10.53 0.25 -9.94
N GLU A 217 -10.00 0.38 -11.15
CA GLU A 217 -9.04 -0.58 -11.72
C GLU A 217 -7.71 -0.61 -10.96
N LEU A 218 -7.20 0.56 -10.54
CA LEU A 218 -5.97 0.64 -9.74
C LEU A 218 -6.13 -0.06 -8.39
N HIS A 219 -7.23 0.20 -7.66
CA HIS A 219 -7.53 -0.51 -6.42
C HIS A 219 -7.70 -2.01 -6.65
N TYR A 220 -8.35 -2.40 -7.75
CA TYR A 220 -8.48 -3.80 -8.11
C TYR A 220 -7.10 -4.45 -8.30
N GLY A 221 -6.21 -3.79 -9.04
CA GLY A 221 -4.83 -4.24 -9.30
C GLY A 221 -4.01 -4.45 -8.03
N LEU A 222 -4.27 -3.67 -6.97
CA LEU A 222 -3.64 -3.82 -5.66
C LEU A 222 -4.26 -4.91 -4.77
N GLY A 223 -5.30 -5.61 -5.24
CA GLY A 223 -6.05 -6.56 -4.41
C GLY A 223 -7.04 -5.91 -3.45
N ASP A 224 -7.19 -4.58 -3.47
CA ASP A 224 -8.17 -3.83 -2.68
C ASP A 224 -9.54 -3.84 -3.38
N VAL A 225 -10.20 -4.99 -3.28
CA VAL A 225 -11.49 -5.28 -3.90
C VAL A 225 -12.60 -4.39 -3.34
N GLU A 226 -12.55 -4.02 -2.05
CA GLU A 226 -13.58 -3.20 -1.40
C GLU A 226 -13.51 -1.75 -1.89
N SER A 227 -12.32 -1.14 -1.92
CA SER A 227 -12.18 0.20 -2.49
C SER A 227 -12.52 0.21 -3.97
N SER A 228 -12.10 -0.81 -4.73
CA SER A 228 -12.49 -0.98 -6.14
C SER A 228 -14.01 -0.97 -6.30
N LEU A 229 -14.73 -1.73 -5.47
CA LEU A 229 -16.19 -1.79 -5.49
C LEU A 229 -16.84 -0.44 -5.17
N SER A 230 -16.28 0.30 -4.21
CA SER A 230 -16.76 1.64 -3.87
C SER A 230 -16.61 2.59 -5.05
N GLN A 231 -15.44 2.63 -5.70
CA GLN A 231 -15.19 3.58 -6.79
C GLN A 231 -16.03 3.27 -8.04
N VAL A 232 -16.20 1.99 -8.41
CA VAL A 232 -17.04 1.64 -9.56
C VAL A 232 -18.54 1.89 -9.30
N ARG A 233 -18.99 1.85 -8.03
CA ARG A 233 -20.35 2.29 -7.66
C ARG A 233 -20.53 3.79 -7.91
N GLU A 234 -19.54 4.62 -7.55
CA GLU A 234 -19.58 6.05 -7.88
C GLU A 234 -19.62 6.28 -9.40
N CYS A 235 -18.85 5.50 -10.19
CA CYS A 235 -18.96 5.57 -11.65
C CYS A 235 -20.39 5.29 -12.13
N LEU A 236 -21.03 4.21 -11.64
CA LEU A 236 -22.38 3.84 -12.04
C LEU A 236 -23.48 4.78 -11.52
N LYS A 237 -23.21 5.60 -10.51
CA LYS A 237 -24.13 6.68 -10.11
C LYS A 237 -24.20 7.77 -11.18
N LEU A 238 -23.10 8.01 -11.90
CA LEU A 238 -23.06 8.98 -13.00
C LEU A 238 -23.74 8.42 -14.26
N ASP A 239 -23.53 7.13 -14.55
CA ASP A 239 -24.16 6.43 -15.67
C ASP A 239 -24.38 4.95 -15.33
N PRO A 240 -25.63 4.54 -15.04
CA PRO A 240 -25.96 3.16 -14.70
C PRO A 240 -25.68 2.13 -15.81
N ASP A 241 -25.65 2.56 -17.09
CA ASP A 241 -25.51 1.70 -18.26
C ASP A 241 -24.11 1.79 -18.89
N ASP A 242 -23.13 2.34 -18.17
CA ASP A 242 -21.76 2.50 -18.65
C ASP A 242 -21.13 1.14 -19.00
N LYS A 243 -20.65 1.03 -20.24
CA LYS A 243 -20.14 -0.22 -20.83
C LYS A 243 -18.87 -0.74 -20.17
N GLN A 244 -18.09 0.11 -19.49
CA GLN A 244 -16.86 -0.29 -18.80
C GLN A 244 -17.14 -0.54 -17.31
N CYS A 245 -17.84 0.38 -16.66
CA CYS A 245 -18.11 0.29 -15.23
C CYS A 245 -19.04 -0.88 -14.87
N PHE A 246 -20.07 -1.17 -15.67
CA PHE A 246 -21.05 -2.19 -15.31
C PHE A 246 -20.49 -3.64 -15.31
N PRO A 247 -19.73 -4.09 -16.34
CA PRO A 247 -19.08 -5.40 -16.29
C PRO A 247 -18.07 -5.52 -15.14
N HIS A 248 -17.27 -4.47 -14.91
CA HIS A 248 -16.31 -4.45 -13.81
C HIS A 248 -17.00 -4.51 -12.45
N TYR A 249 -18.06 -3.73 -12.24
CA TYR A 249 -18.89 -3.78 -11.04
C TYR A 249 -19.42 -5.19 -10.78
N LYS A 250 -19.95 -5.90 -11.79
CA LYS A 250 -20.44 -7.27 -11.61
C LYS A 250 -19.33 -8.21 -11.11
N LYS A 251 -18.14 -8.10 -11.71
CA LYS A 251 -16.96 -8.90 -11.32
C LYS A 251 -16.55 -8.59 -9.88
N VAL A 252 -16.29 -7.32 -9.57
CA VAL A 252 -15.79 -6.88 -8.27
C VAL A 252 -16.83 -7.11 -7.17
N LYS A 253 -18.13 -6.88 -7.42
CA LYS A 253 -19.20 -7.16 -6.46
C LYS A 253 -19.25 -8.64 -6.08
N LYS A 254 -19.15 -9.53 -7.07
CA LYS A 254 -19.14 -10.98 -6.82
C LYS A 254 -17.91 -11.38 -6.00
N LEU A 255 -16.74 -10.84 -6.36
CA LEU A 255 -15.50 -11.09 -5.65
C LEU A 255 -15.54 -10.57 -4.21
N ALA A 256 -15.98 -9.33 -3.99
CA ALA A 256 -16.17 -8.72 -2.67
C ALA A 256 -17.06 -9.59 -1.78
N LYS A 257 -18.20 -10.06 -2.31
CA LYS A 257 -19.10 -10.97 -1.58
C LYS A 257 -18.40 -12.27 -1.18
N MET A 258 -17.63 -12.88 -2.08
CA MET A 258 -16.90 -14.12 -1.76
C MET A 258 -15.80 -13.88 -0.73
N ARG A 259 -15.05 -12.78 -0.85
CA ARG A 259 -14.03 -12.38 0.13
C ARG A 259 -14.64 -12.12 1.50
N GLY A 260 -15.76 -11.40 1.58
CA GLY A 260 -16.47 -11.18 2.84
C GLY A 260 -16.84 -12.50 3.53
N SER A 261 -17.31 -13.49 2.77
CA SER A 261 -17.59 -14.84 3.33
C SER A 261 -16.31 -15.57 3.76
N LEU A 262 -15.21 -15.46 3.02
CA LEU A 262 -13.92 -16.06 3.37
C LEU A 262 -13.42 -15.53 4.72
N VAL A 263 -13.40 -14.21 4.88
CA VAL A 263 -13.00 -13.54 6.14
C VAL A 263 -13.93 -13.94 7.28
N GLU A 264 -15.25 -13.98 7.03
CA GLU A 264 -16.24 -14.40 8.04
C GLU A 264 -16.03 -15.84 8.50
N PHE A 265 -15.78 -16.78 7.57
CA PHE A 265 -15.54 -18.18 7.91
C PHE A 265 -14.22 -18.37 8.67
N ALA A 266 -13.15 -17.68 8.27
CA ALA A 266 -11.89 -17.68 9.01
C ALA A 266 -12.07 -17.13 10.43
N ALA A 267 -12.81 -16.04 10.60
CA ALA A 267 -13.09 -15.45 11.91
C ALA A 267 -13.97 -16.34 12.82
N LYS A 268 -14.85 -17.16 12.22
CA LYS A 268 -15.69 -18.14 12.92
C LYS A 268 -15.05 -19.52 13.06
N GLU A 269 -13.77 -19.66 12.67
CA GLU A 269 -13.02 -20.92 12.71
C GLU A 269 -13.67 -22.07 11.93
N LYS A 270 -14.43 -21.71 10.88
CA LYS A 270 -15.06 -22.67 9.95
C LYS A 270 -14.06 -23.02 8.85
N TRP A 271 -13.07 -23.82 9.20
CA TRP A 271 -11.89 -24.03 8.36
C TRP A 271 -12.18 -24.70 7.02
N MET A 272 -13.11 -25.66 6.98
CA MET A 272 -13.50 -26.34 5.74
C MET A 272 -14.20 -25.37 4.78
N GLU A 273 -15.20 -24.63 5.27
CA GLU A 273 -15.91 -23.63 4.46
C GLU A 273 -15.00 -22.46 4.06
N CYS A 274 -14.07 -22.06 4.92
CA CYS A 274 -13.02 -21.10 4.59
C CYS A 274 -12.20 -21.58 3.39
N LEU A 275 -11.66 -22.80 3.44
CA LEU A 275 -10.82 -23.34 2.38
C LEU A 275 -11.59 -23.52 1.07
N GLU A 276 -12.82 -24.04 1.13
CA GLU A 276 -13.70 -24.13 -0.04
C GLU A 276 -13.94 -22.75 -0.67
N LYS A 277 -14.13 -21.71 0.16
CA LYS A 277 -14.34 -20.35 -0.33
C LYS A 277 -13.09 -19.76 -0.95
N ALA A 278 -11.93 -19.97 -0.36
CA ALA A 278 -10.65 -19.57 -0.91
C ALA A 278 -10.44 -20.19 -2.31
N GLN A 279 -10.64 -21.51 -2.45
CA GLN A 279 -10.54 -22.20 -3.73
C GLN A 279 -11.52 -21.68 -4.78
N GLN A 280 -12.76 -21.34 -4.39
CA GLN A 280 -13.72 -20.69 -5.29
C GLN A 280 -13.21 -19.34 -5.80
N ILE A 281 -12.58 -18.54 -4.93
CA ILE A 281 -12.04 -17.24 -5.30
C ILE A 281 -10.84 -17.41 -6.23
N LEU A 282 -9.90 -18.30 -5.91
CA LEU A 282 -8.71 -18.57 -6.74
C LEU A 282 -9.08 -19.10 -8.13
N LYS A 283 -10.17 -19.88 -8.24
CA LYS A 283 -10.74 -20.31 -9.53
C LYS A 283 -11.43 -19.16 -10.29
N PHE A 284 -11.99 -18.18 -9.58
CA PHE A 284 -12.70 -17.06 -10.17
C PHE A 284 -11.75 -15.95 -10.65
N GLU A 285 -10.69 -15.67 -9.90
CA GLU A 285 -9.69 -14.66 -10.22
C GLU A 285 -8.31 -15.30 -10.38
N THR A 286 -8.01 -15.67 -11.63
CA THR A 286 -6.76 -16.36 -12.00
C THR A 286 -5.67 -15.43 -12.52
N LYS A 287 -5.96 -14.14 -12.71
CA LYS A 287 -5.08 -13.18 -13.39
C LYS A 287 -4.47 -12.14 -12.47
N ASN A 288 -5.15 -11.79 -11.39
CA ASN A 288 -4.69 -10.76 -10.46
C ASN A 288 -3.99 -11.40 -9.26
N ASP A 289 -2.66 -11.39 -9.29
CA ASP A 289 -1.81 -11.97 -8.26
C ASP A 289 -2.02 -11.33 -6.89
N ALA A 290 -2.24 -10.01 -6.83
CA ALA A 290 -2.48 -9.32 -5.55
C ALA A 290 -3.78 -9.82 -4.87
N VAL A 291 -4.84 -10.03 -5.65
CA VAL A 291 -6.07 -10.66 -5.14
C VAL A 291 -5.81 -12.09 -4.67
N GLN A 292 -5.00 -12.87 -5.39
CA GLN A 292 -4.69 -14.26 -5.02
C GLN A 292 -3.87 -14.33 -3.73
N LEU A 293 -2.85 -13.48 -3.59
CA LEU A 293 -2.01 -13.43 -2.39
C LEU A 293 -2.82 -13.00 -1.16
N GLU A 294 -3.77 -12.08 -1.34
CA GLU A 294 -4.73 -11.71 -0.29
C GLU A 294 -5.64 -12.87 0.12
N VAL A 295 -5.90 -13.84 -0.76
CA VAL A 295 -6.63 -15.07 -0.42
C VAL A 295 -5.71 -16.05 0.30
N PHE A 296 -4.44 -16.17 -0.12
CA PHE A 296 -3.43 -17.01 0.54
C PHE A 296 -3.23 -16.66 2.01
N ARG A 297 -3.32 -15.37 2.38
CA ARG A 297 -3.34 -14.94 3.79
C ARG A 297 -4.37 -15.68 4.65
N TYR A 298 -5.55 -16.00 4.09
CA TYR A 298 -6.59 -16.73 4.80
C TYR A 298 -6.51 -18.23 4.58
N SER A 299 -6.23 -18.67 3.34
CA SER A 299 -6.21 -20.10 3.06
C SER A 299 -5.04 -20.81 3.73
N CYS A 300 -3.89 -20.16 3.92
CA CYS A 300 -2.77 -20.78 4.63
C CYS A 300 -3.15 -21.08 6.08
N LYS A 301 -3.82 -20.14 6.77
CA LYS A 301 -4.41 -20.36 8.09
C LYS A 301 -5.41 -21.52 8.12
N CYS A 302 -6.30 -21.56 7.14
CA CYS A 302 -7.32 -22.60 7.05
C CYS A 302 -6.70 -23.98 6.75
N ASN A 303 -5.67 -24.05 5.91
CA ASN A 303 -4.89 -25.26 5.64
C ASN A 303 -4.12 -25.74 6.87
N THR A 304 -3.49 -24.85 7.64
CA THR A 304 -2.80 -25.21 8.91
C THR A 304 -3.77 -25.89 9.87
N ASN A 305 -4.97 -25.31 10.06
CA ASN A 305 -5.97 -25.85 10.98
C ASN A 305 -6.64 -27.15 10.49
N LEU A 306 -6.64 -27.41 9.19
CA LEU A 306 -7.13 -28.67 8.61
C LEU A 306 -6.04 -29.76 8.50
N GLY A 307 -4.77 -29.42 8.79
CA GLY A 307 -3.65 -30.35 8.67
C GLY A 307 -3.12 -30.53 7.25
N HIS A 308 -3.48 -29.66 6.31
CA HIS A 308 -2.92 -29.62 4.95
C HIS A 308 -1.58 -28.86 4.96
N LEU A 309 -0.57 -29.47 5.58
CA LEU A 309 0.66 -28.77 5.99
C LEU A 309 1.50 -28.26 4.82
N SER A 310 1.62 -29.04 3.74
CA SER A 310 2.37 -28.64 2.54
C SER A 310 1.80 -27.39 1.89
N GLU A 311 0.48 -27.35 1.71
CA GLU A 311 -0.25 -26.24 1.12
C GLU A 311 -0.20 -25.01 2.03
N ALA A 312 -0.35 -25.20 3.34
CA ALA A 312 -0.21 -24.12 4.32
C ALA A 312 1.17 -23.47 4.25
N ILE A 313 2.24 -24.27 4.28
CA ILE A 313 3.62 -23.76 4.24
C ILE A 313 3.86 -23.01 2.93
N PHE A 314 3.42 -23.55 1.80
CA PHE A 314 3.55 -22.91 0.49
C PHE A 314 2.82 -21.55 0.45
N GLU A 315 1.54 -21.53 0.80
CA GLU A 315 0.71 -20.32 0.71
C GLU A 315 1.19 -19.22 1.67
N CYS A 316 1.52 -19.56 2.92
CA CYS A 316 2.09 -18.56 3.85
C CYS A 316 3.44 -18.04 3.34
N THR A 317 4.25 -18.88 2.68
CA THR A 317 5.53 -18.47 2.11
C THR A 317 5.36 -17.50 0.94
N GLU A 318 4.39 -17.72 0.07
CA GLU A 318 4.07 -16.79 -1.01
C GLU A 318 3.63 -15.43 -0.47
N VAL A 319 2.82 -15.40 0.60
CA VAL A 319 2.44 -14.15 1.29
C VAL A 319 3.66 -13.42 1.83
N LEU A 320 4.52 -14.12 2.56
CA LEU A 320 5.72 -13.52 3.17
C LEU A 320 6.72 -13.03 2.12
N ASN A 321 6.85 -13.71 0.99
CA ASN A 321 7.78 -13.31 -0.06
C ASN A 321 7.28 -12.13 -0.89
N LYS A 322 5.96 -12.03 -1.12
CA LYS A 322 5.39 -11.12 -2.13
C LYS A 322 4.57 -9.97 -1.55
N ILE A 323 4.05 -10.07 -0.34
CA ILE A 323 3.30 -9.00 0.31
C ILE A 323 4.14 -8.32 1.40
N ASP A 324 4.45 -9.05 2.46
CA ASP A 324 5.15 -8.53 3.62
C ASP A 324 5.90 -9.66 4.33
N GLU A 325 7.23 -9.59 4.31
CA GLU A 325 8.09 -10.60 4.92
C GLU A 325 8.00 -10.68 6.44
N ASN A 326 7.38 -9.67 7.06
CA ASN A 326 7.15 -9.56 8.50
C ASN A 326 5.65 -9.67 8.83
N ASP A 327 4.82 -10.18 7.92
CA ASP A 327 3.40 -10.40 8.20
C ASP A 327 3.21 -11.32 9.42
N LEU A 328 2.69 -10.75 10.51
CA LEU A 328 2.61 -11.42 11.80
C LEU A 328 1.77 -12.71 11.75
N GLU A 329 0.60 -12.66 11.11
CA GLU A 329 -0.30 -13.81 11.09
C GLU A 329 0.27 -14.90 10.16
N ALA A 330 0.81 -14.54 9.00
CA ALA A 330 1.43 -15.52 8.10
C ALA A 330 2.67 -16.20 8.71
N LEU A 331 3.50 -15.46 9.46
CA LEU A 331 4.62 -16.05 10.21
C LEU A 331 4.13 -17.05 11.27
N ILE A 332 3.11 -16.68 12.05
CA ILE A 332 2.56 -17.56 13.09
C ILE A 332 1.91 -18.80 12.47
N ASP A 333 1.09 -18.65 11.45
CA ASP A 333 0.37 -19.76 10.83
C ASP A 333 1.33 -20.73 10.11
N ARG A 334 2.43 -20.22 9.52
CA ARG A 334 3.50 -21.05 8.96
C ARG A 334 4.32 -21.76 10.04
N ALA A 335 4.64 -21.08 11.14
CA ALA A 335 5.33 -21.68 12.27
C ALA A 335 4.53 -22.81 12.92
N GLU A 336 3.20 -22.65 13.06
CA GLU A 336 2.33 -23.73 13.53
C GLU A 336 2.27 -24.89 12.53
N ALA A 337 2.23 -24.63 11.22
CA ALA A 337 2.34 -25.68 10.21
C ALA A 337 3.68 -26.44 10.31
N TYR A 338 4.79 -25.74 10.54
CA TYR A 338 6.10 -26.36 10.78
C TYR A 338 6.13 -27.20 12.06
N ILE A 339 5.50 -26.76 13.16
CA ILE A 339 5.37 -27.57 14.38
C ILE A 339 4.62 -28.86 14.10
N LEU A 340 3.48 -28.78 13.39
CA LEU A 340 2.68 -29.94 13.03
C LEU A 340 3.43 -30.88 12.07
N ASN A 341 4.36 -30.34 11.27
CA ASN A 341 5.23 -31.10 10.37
C ASN A 341 6.55 -31.54 11.03
N GLU A 342 6.69 -31.40 12.36
CA GLU A 342 7.90 -31.71 13.14
C GLU A 342 9.18 -30.96 12.72
N GLN A 343 9.03 -29.86 11.97
CA GLN A 343 10.10 -28.96 11.55
C GLN A 343 10.36 -27.88 12.60
N PHE A 344 10.76 -28.28 13.80
CA PHE A 344 10.84 -27.38 14.96
C PHE A 344 11.86 -26.24 14.79
N GLU A 345 12.93 -26.44 14.03
CA GLU A 345 13.92 -25.39 13.76
C GLU A 345 13.36 -24.28 12.87
N ASP A 346 12.59 -24.64 11.84
CA ASP A 346 11.86 -23.69 11.00
C ASP A 346 10.81 -22.91 11.80
N ALA A 347 10.05 -23.61 12.66
CA ALA A 347 9.08 -22.98 13.53
C ALA A 347 9.70 -21.95 14.49
N VAL A 348 10.85 -22.27 15.10
CA VAL A 348 11.58 -21.32 15.96
C VAL A 348 12.02 -20.10 15.16
N ARG A 349 12.57 -20.28 13.95
CA ARG A 349 12.98 -19.16 13.09
C ARG A 349 11.84 -18.20 12.78
N ASP A 350 10.68 -18.73 12.38
CA ASP A 350 9.52 -17.90 12.05
C ASP A 350 8.98 -17.16 13.29
N TYR A 351 8.93 -17.83 14.45
CA TYR A 351 8.51 -17.19 15.69
C TYR A 351 9.51 -16.14 16.19
N GLU A 352 10.82 -16.35 16.04
CA GLU A 352 11.84 -15.34 16.33
C GLU A 352 11.66 -14.12 15.43
N LYS A 353 11.45 -14.32 14.13
CA LYS A 353 11.16 -13.23 13.19
C LYS A 353 9.90 -12.46 13.60
N ALA A 354 8.83 -13.18 13.97
CA ALA A 354 7.58 -12.57 14.43
C ALA A 354 7.75 -11.75 15.72
N VAL A 355 8.50 -12.25 16.71
CA VAL A 355 8.76 -11.51 17.96
C VAL A 355 9.64 -10.28 17.73
N ASN A 356 10.62 -10.37 16.84
CA ASN A 356 11.52 -9.26 16.53
C ASN A 356 10.84 -8.14 15.74
N SER A 357 9.86 -8.47 14.89
CA SER A 357 9.10 -7.50 14.10
C SER A 357 7.87 -6.95 14.82
N HIS A 358 7.30 -7.71 15.76
CA HIS A 358 6.08 -7.36 16.50
C HIS A 358 6.26 -7.66 18.00
N GLU A 359 7.05 -6.84 18.68
CA GLU A 359 7.45 -7.05 20.08
C GLU A 359 6.26 -7.11 21.05
N GLU A 360 5.13 -6.50 20.71
CA GLU A 360 3.90 -6.51 21.50
C GLU A 360 3.09 -7.82 21.38
N SER A 361 3.39 -8.66 20.39
CA SER A 361 2.62 -9.87 20.13
C SER A 361 2.84 -10.94 21.19
N ARG A 362 1.88 -11.05 22.11
CA ARG A 362 1.84 -12.12 23.13
C ARG A 362 1.77 -13.50 22.48
N LYS A 363 0.99 -13.65 21.40
CA LYS A 363 0.80 -14.91 20.66
C LYS A 363 2.13 -15.41 20.09
N ALA A 364 2.93 -14.52 19.48
CA ALA A 364 4.25 -14.88 18.96
C ALA A 364 5.23 -15.32 20.07
N LYS A 365 5.25 -14.62 21.22
CA LYS A 365 6.10 -14.98 22.36
C LYS A 365 5.72 -16.35 22.96
N GLU A 366 4.42 -16.61 23.12
CA GLU A 366 3.94 -17.91 23.61
C GLU A 366 4.27 -19.04 22.61
N GLY A 367 4.11 -18.78 21.31
CA GLY A 367 4.48 -19.69 20.24
C GLY A 367 5.98 -20.00 20.21
N LEU A 368 6.84 -18.99 20.36
CA LEU A 368 8.30 -19.17 20.43
C LEU A 368 8.70 -20.09 21.58
N ASN A 369 8.16 -19.84 22.78
CA ASN A 369 8.42 -20.68 23.96
C ASN A 369 7.98 -22.14 23.73
N LYS A 370 6.81 -22.34 23.09
CA LYS A 370 6.31 -23.66 22.71
C LYS A 370 7.26 -24.35 21.71
N ALA A 371 7.66 -23.65 20.66
CA ALA A 371 8.53 -24.16 19.60
C ALA A 371 9.92 -24.54 20.15
N GLN A 372 10.54 -23.68 20.98
CA GLN A 372 11.82 -23.96 21.62
C GLN A 372 11.77 -25.16 22.56
N ARG A 373 10.68 -25.30 23.35
CA ARG A 373 10.48 -26.47 24.21
C ARG A 373 10.36 -27.75 23.38
N LEU A 374 9.61 -27.73 22.29
CA LEU A 374 9.46 -28.88 21.39
C LEU A 374 10.78 -29.23 20.68
N LEU A 375 11.54 -28.22 20.25
CA LEU A 375 12.88 -28.41 19.70
C LEU A 375 13.85 -29.04 20.70
N LYS A 376 13.81 -28.61 21.97
CA LYS A 376 14.61 -29.21 23.04
C LYS A 376 14.19 -30.66 23.31
N GLN A 377 12.88 -30.94 23.29
CA GLN A 377 12.36 -32.30 23.44
C GLN A 377 12.75 -33.22 22.27
N SER A 378 12.71 -32.73 21.03
CA SER A 378 13.10 -33.51 19.85
C SER A 378 14.61 -33.81 19.82
N LYS A 379 15.42 -32.91 20.39
CA LYS A 379 16.87 -33.10 20.56
C LYS A 379 17.24 -34.01 21.75
N LYS A 380 16.33 -34.21 22.71
CA LYS A 380 16.60 -35.04 23.90
C LYS A 380 16.73 -36.52 23.50
N ARG A 381 17.92 -37.08 23.71
CA ARG A 381 18.21 -38.49 23.40
C ARG A 381 17.68 -39.39 24.51
N ASP A 382 16.88 -40.40 24.16
CA ASP A 382 16.53 -41.49 25.09
C ASP A 382 17.53 -42.64 24.94
N TYR A 383 18.58 -42.64 25.78
CA TYR A 383 19.64 -43.64 25.73
C TYR A 383 19.15 -45.08 25.97
N TYR A 384 18.12 -45.27 26.80
CA TYR A 384 17.55 -46.59 27.03
C TYR A 384 16.82 -47.09 25.78
N LYS A 385 16.07 -46.20 25.12
CA LYS A 385 15.39 -46.50 23.85
C LYS A 385 16.39 -46.76 22.72
N ILE A 386 17.49 -46.01 22.65
CA ILE A 386 18.57 -46.20 21.66
C ILE A 386 19.17 -47.60 21.77
N LEU A 387 19.47 -48.07 22.99
CA LEU A 387 19.99 -49.43 23.21
C LEU A 387 18.91 -50.51 23.26
N GLY A 388 17.62 -50.15 23.30
CA GLY A 388 16.50 -51.09 23.41
C GLY A 388 16.49 -51.85 24.73
N VAL A 389 16.94 -51.23 25.83
CA VAL A 389 17.02 -51.83 27.17
C VAL A 389 16.04 -51.14 28.13
N LYS A 390 15.61 -51.87 29.18
CA LYS A 390 14.75 -51.29 30.22
C LYS A 390 15.55 -50.32 31.10
N ARG A 391 14.87 -49.37 31.74
CA ARG A 391 15.50 -48.40 32.67
C ARG A 391 16.23 -49.06 33.85
N ASN A 392 15.77 -50.23 34.30
CA ASN A 392 16.42 -51.00 35.36
C ASN A 392 17.50 -51.96 34.86
N ALA A 393 17.91 -51.90 33.58
CA ALA A 393 18.89 -52.80 33.01
C ALA A 393 20.25 -52.67 33.73
N ASN A 394 20.88 -53.81 34.03
CA ASN A 394 22.19 -53.82 34.66
C ASN A 394 23.30 -53.56 33.63
N LYS A 395 24.52 -53.26 34.10
CA LYS A 395 25.67 -52.94 33.22
C LYS A 395 25.99 -54.05 32.21
N ARG A 396 25.76 -55.32 32.54
CA ARG A 396 25.99 -56.46 31.63
C ARG A 396 24.98 -56.47 30.49
N GLU A 397 23.70 -56.21 30.78
CA GLU A 397 22.62 -56.13 29.78
C GLU A 397 22.84 -54.96 28.82
N ILE A 398 23.25 -53.79 29.35
CA ILE A 398 23.58 -52.60 28.56
C ILE A 398 24.75 -52.89 27.61
N MET A 399 25.84 -53.50 28.11
CA MET A 399 27.00 -53.86 27.28
C MET A 399 26.67 -54.93 26.24
N LYS A 400 25.76 -55.87 26.55
CA LYS A 400 25.28 -56.88 25.59
C LYS A 400 24.47 -56.24 24.46
N ALA A 401 23.57 -55.33 24.79
CA ALA A 401 22.78 -54.58 23.82
C ALA A 401 23.66 -53.68 22.94
N TYR A 402 24.61 -52.96 23.54
CA TYR A 402 25.61 -52.17 22.85
C TYR A 402 26.39 -53.00 21.83
N ARG A 403 27.00 -54.12 22.24
CA ARG A 403 27.80 -54.98 21.32
C ARG A 403 26.98 -55.44 20.11
N LYS A 404 25.73 -55.86 20.34
CA LYS A 404 24.82 -56.31 19.28
C LYS A 404 24.51 -55.18 18.29
N LEU A 405 24.21 -53.99 18.80
CA LEU A 405 23.86 -52.83 17.96
C LEU A 405 25.07 -52.21 17.27
N ALA A 406 26.21 -52.12 17.96
CA ALA A 406 27.48 -51.66 17.41
C ALA A 406 27.96 -52.56 16.27
N GLN A 407 27.85 -53.89 16.43
CA GLN A 407 28.16 -54.83 15.35
C GLN A 407 27.21 -54.67 14.15
N LYS A 408 25.91 -54.42 14.39
CA LYS A 408 24.92 -54.25 13.32
C LYS A 408 25.11 -52.93 12.55
N TRP A 409 25.38 -51.84 13.26
CA TRP A 409 25.45 -50.49 12.70
C TRP A 409 26.88 -50.01 12.46
N HIS A 410 27.88 -50.91 12.45
CA HIS A 410 29.25 -50.54 12.10
C HIS A 410 29.28 -50.01 10.64
N PRO A 411 29.88 -48.84 10.36
CA PRO A 411 29.90 -48.25 9.03
C PRO A 411 30.49 -49.16 7.94
N ASP A 412 31.47 -50.00 8.29
CA ASP A 412 32.09 -50.97 7.38
C ASP A 412 31.13 -52.05 6.84
N ASN A 413 29.95 -52.22 7.45
CA ASN A 413 28.95 -53.15 6.96
C ASN A 413 28.12 -52.59 5.79
N TYR A 414 28.28 -51.31 5.44
CA TYR A 414 27.48 -50.62 4.44
C TYR A 414 28.38 -50.02 3.36
N SER A 415 28.12 -50.38 2.10
CA SER A 415 28.91 -49.93 0.95
C SER A 415 28.33 -48.72 0.22
N ASP A 416 27.04 -48.42 0.41
CA ASP A 416 26.38 -47.23 -0.13
C ASP A 416 26.62 -46.00 0.77
N ASP A 417 26.97 -44.86 0.20
CA ASP A 417 27.34 -43.66 0.97
C ASP A 417 26.19 -43.09 1.80
N ALA A 418 24.94 -43.17 1.31
CA ALA A 418 23.78 -42.69 2.05
C ALA A 418 23.41 -43.63 3.21
N GLU A 419 23.56 -44.94 3.02
CA GLU A 419 23.37 -45.94 4.08
C GLU A 419 24.51 -45.90 5.11
N LYS A 420 25.75 -45.72 4.66
CA LYS A 420 26.93 -45.58 5.51
C LYS A 420 26.81 -44.39 6.44
N LYS A 421 26.39 -43.22 5.93
CA LYS A 421 26.11 -42.04 6.74
C LYS A 421 25.02 -42.29 7.79
N LYS A 422 23.94 -42.97 7.43
CA LYS A 422 22.89 -43.38 8.39
C LYS A 422 23.41 -44.35 9.45
N ALA A 423 24.31 -45.25 9.07
CA ALA A 423 24.95 -46.19 9.99
C ALA A 423 25.89 -45.47 10.96
N GLU A 424 26.68 -44.51 10.47
CA GLU A 424 27.54 -43.64 11.29
C GLU A 424 26.74 -42.87 12.35
N ASP A 425 25.65 -42.18 11.95
CA ASP A 425 24.80 -41.44 12.89
C ASP A 425 24.21 -42.34 14.00
N LYS A 426 23.80 -43.55 13.63
CA LYS A 426 23.30 -44.54 14.57
C LYS A 426 24.40 -45.07 15.48
N PHE A 427 25.57 -45.36 14.92
CA PHE A 427 26.72 -45.86 15.69
C PHE A 427 27.17 -44.84 16.74
N ILE A 428 27.23 -43.55 16.38
CA ILE A 428 27.50 -42.44 17.31
C ILE A 428 26.46 -42.42 18.44
N SER A 429 25.17 -42.54 18.11
CA SER A 429 24.09 -42.55 19.10
C SER A 429 24.17 -43.76 20.04
N ILE A 430 24.50 -44.94 19.51
CA ILE A 430 24.69 -46.19 20.26
C ILE A 430 25.90 -46.08 21.21
N ALA A 431 27.01 -45.50 20.74
CA ALA A 431 28.20 -45.26 21.54
C ALA A 431 27.93 -44.28 22.70
N ALA A 432 27.26 -43.15 22.40
CA ALA A 432 26.82 -42.18 23.40
C ALA A 432 25.91 -42.82 24.46
N ALA A 433 24.96 -43.64 24.05
CA ALA A 433 24.08 -44.36 24.97
C ALA A 433 24.84 -45.34 25.87
N LYS A 434 25.84 -46.06 25.34
CA LYS A 434 26.72 -46.90 26.16
C LYS A 434 27.50 -46.06 27.16
N GLU A 435 28.06 -44.93 26.75
CA GLU A 435 28.84 -44.06 27.62
C GLU A 435 28.01 -43.59 28.82
N VAL A 436 26.82 -43.04 28.56
CA VAL A 436 25.93 -42.53 29.60
C VAL A 436 25.42 -43.64 30.52
N LEU A 437 24.98 -44.77 29.96
CA LEU A 437 24.31 -45.80 30.76
C LEU A 437 25.27 -46.74 31.51
N THR A 438 26.56 -46.77 31.16
CA THR A 438 27.57 -47.62 31.84
C THR A 438 28.41 -46.90 32.88
N ASP A 439 28.37 -45.58 32.87
CA ASP A 439 28.92 -44.68 33.90
C ASP A 439 27.83 -44.39 34.95
N PRO A 440 28.05 -44.76 36.23
CA PRO A 440 27.04 -44.57 37.28
C PRO A 440 26.58 -43.13 37.46
N GLU A 441 27.50 -42.16 37.40
CA GLU A 441 27.19 -40.75 37.64
C GLU A 441 26.42 -40.13 36.47
N LYS A 442 26.86 -40.43 35.24
CA LYS A 442 26.15 -39.97 34.03
C LYS A 442 24.76 -40.61 33.95
N ARG A 443 24.64 -41.90 34.25
CA ARG A 443 23.34 -42.59 34.27
C ARG A 443 22.40 -41.98 35.30
N GLU A 444 22.89 -41.68 36.51
CA GLU A 444 22.08 -41.08 37.56
C GLU A 444 21.60 -39.68 37.17
N LYS A 445 22.47 -38.85 36.58
CA LYS A 445 22.08 -37.54 36.00
C LYS A 445 20.98 -37.69 34.96
N PHE A 446 21.16 -38.62 34.03
CA PHE A 446 20.17 -38.93 33.00
C PHE A 446 18.83 -39.41 33.58
N ASP A 447 18.85 -40.27 34.59
CA ASP A 447 17.67 -40.78 35.27
C ASP A 447 16.93 -39.69 36.06
N ARG A 448 17.65 -38.68 36.56
CA ARG A 448 17.08 -37.45 37.14
C ARG A 448 16.55 -36.46 36.09
N GLY A 449 16.70 -36.76 34.81
CA GLY A 449 16.15 -35.99 33.70
C GLY A 449 17.13 -34.99 33.05
N GLU A 450 18.37 -34.92 33.53
CA GLU A 450 19.46 -34.09 32.98
C GLU A 450 20.25 -34.91 31.95
N ASP A 451 20.34 -34.44 30.71
CA ASP A 451 21.14 -35.14 29.69
C ASP A 451 22.65 -34.87 29.94
N PRO A 452 23.47 -35.88 30.32
CA PRO A 452 24.87 -35.69 30.68
C PRO A 452 25.77 -35.31 29.50
N LEU A 453 25.27 -35.49 28.28
CA LEU A 453 25.96 -35.12 27.05
C LEU A 453 25.31 -33.89 26.39
N ASP A 454 24.40 -33.18 27.08
CA ASP A 454 23.85 -31.91 26.61
C ASP A 454 24.96 -30.83 26.59
N PRO A 455 25.28 -30.26 25.41
CA PRO A 455 26.30 -29.22 25.28
C PRO A 455 26.00 -27.96 26.11
N GLU A 456 24.73 -27.64 26.35
CA GLU A 456 24.32 -26.47 27.14
C GLU A 456 24.53 -26.68 28.64
N ALA A 457 24.41 -27.92 29.14
CA ALA A 457 24.63 -28.26 30.55
C ALA A 457 26.12 -28.20 30.94
N GLN A 458 27.05 -28.23 29.97
CA GLN A 458 28.49 -28.10 30.19
C GLN A 458 29.00 -26.65 30.16
N GLN A 459 28.18 -25.66 29.78
CA GLN A 459 28.57 -24.22 29.73
C GLN A 459 28.49 -23.48 31.08
N GLY A 460 28.33 -24.20 32.20
CA GLY A 460 28.35 -23.63 33.56
C GLY A 460 29.75 -23.29 34.12
N GLY A 461 30.83 -23.49 33.35
CA GLY A 461 32.20 -23.13 33.73
C GLY A 461 32.92 -22.49 32.54
N GLY A 462 33.43 -21.27 32.72
CA GLY A 462 33.86 -20.38 31.63
C GLY A 462 35.00 -20.91 30.74
N HIS A 463 34.84 -20.75 29.42
CA HIS A 463 35.69 -19.99 28.49
C HIS A 463 35.15 -20.15 27.04
N PRO A 464 35.25 -19.13 26.16
CA PRO A 464 34.54 -19.13 24.88
C PRO A 464 35.42 -19.59 23.71
N PHE A 465 35.08 -20.69 23.06
CA PHE A 465 35.53 -20.96 21.68
C PHE A 465 34.40 -21.55 20.84
N ARG A 466 34.09 -20.84 19.75
CA ARG A 466 33.21 -21.28 18.65
C ARG A 466 33.84 -22.47 17.94
N GLY A 467 33.08 -23.57 17.81
CA GLY A 467 33.41 -24.71 16.97
C GLY A 467 32.30 -25.76 17.03
N HIS A 468 31.98 -26.39 15.89
CA HIS A 468 31.00 -27.48 15.83
C HIS A 468 31.32 -28.60 16.86
N PRO A 469 30.33 -29.23 17.52
CA PRO A 469 30.55 -29.98 18.78
C PRO A 469 31.29 -31.32 18.64
N PHE A 470 31.72 -31.70 17.44
CA PHE A 470 32.20 -33.05 17.13
C PHE A 470 33.61 -33.08 16.52
N HIS A 471 34.53 -32.24 17.03
CA HIS A 471 35.96 -32.41 16.71
C HIS A 471 36.78 -33.12 17.80
N GLY A 472 36.19 -33.41 18.97
CA GLY A 472 36.90 -34.07 20.07
C GLY A 472 36.65 -35.58 20.23
N PHE A 473 35.68 -36.16 19.51
CA PHE A 473 35.39 -37.59 19.58
C PHE A 473 35.50 -38.18 18.18
N ASN A 474 36.73 -38.60 17.83
CA ASN A 474 36.96 -39.39 16.65
C ASN A 474 37.04 -40.87 17.07
N PRO A 475 35.94 -41.65 17.04
CA PRO A 475 35.97 -43.07 17.40
C PRO A 475 36.84 -43.91 16.44
N PHE A 476 37.34 -43.28 15.37
CA PHE A 476 38.20 -43.88 14.34
C PHE A 476 39.56 -43.14 14.19
N GLY A 477 39.85 -42.13 15.02
CA GLY A 477 41.09 -41.36 14.95
C GLY A 477 41.99 -41.62 16.13
N GLY A 478 43.14 -42.25 15.87
CA GLY A 478 44.22 -42.32 16.84
C GLY A 478 44.95 -41.00 16.94
N ASP A 479 44.69 -40.25 18.00
CA ASP A 479 45.74 -39.61 18.79
C ASP A 479 45.20 -39.33 20.21
N ASP A 480 45.99 -39.70 21.21
CA ASP A 480 45.76 -39.70 22.67
C ASP A 480 45.07 -40.93 23.32
N GLY A 481 45.93 -41.91 23.66
CA GLY A 481 45.91 -42.57 24.98
C GLY A 481 45.18 -43.89 25.18
N PHE A 482 44.35 -44.38 24.24
CA PHE A 482 43.69 -45.69 24.39
C PHE A 482 43.67 -46.51 23.09
N SER A 483 44.60 -47.47 22.97
CA SER A 483 44.53 -48.52 21.94
C SER A 483 43.48 -49.56 22.33
N PHE A 484 42.44 -49.75 21.52
CA PHE A 484 41.59 -50.96 21.58
C PHE A 484 42.21 -52.05 20.71
N LYS A 485 42.98 -52.96 21.32
CA LYS A 485 43.28 -54.26 20.72
C LYS A 485 42.17 -55.25 21.10
N PHE A 486 41.43 -55.75 20.12
CA PHE A 486 40.56 -56.91 20.30
C PHE A 486 41.34 -58.19 19.94
N ASN A 487 41.66 -59.01 20.93
CA ASN A 487 41.98 -60.41 20.70
C ASN A 487 40.66 -61.18 20.63
N PHE A 488 40.34 -61.71 19.45
CA PHE A 488 39.34 -62.76 19.31
C PHE A 488 40.02 -64.09 19.61
N GLY A 489 39.61 -64.73 20.72
CA GLY A 489 39.84 -66.13 21.00
C GLY A 489 38.54 -66.90 20.81
#